data_AF-D6GWN1-F1
#
_entry.id   AF-D6GWN1-F1
#
_cell.length_a   1.000
_cell.length_b   1.000
_cell.length_c   1.000
_cell.angle_alpha   90.00
_cell.angle_beta   90.00
_cell.angle_gamma   90.00
#
_symmetry.space_group_name_H-M   'P 1'
#
loop_
_entity.id
_entity.type
_entity.pdbx_description
1 polymer ?
#
loop_
_entity_poly.entity_id
_entity_poly.type
_entity_poly.pdbx_seq_one_letter_code
_entity_poly.pdbx_strand_id
1 'polypeptide(L)'
;MEDKIKEISRLIAYAKALNMQLNIKDNFSTRFKLQKLSFLLRILNNEDIRDFNLYTHGPYSPYEATLYYMYSAEEITAQSCEIIDEYKEKLNAVFSQKYEKIIEGTATVLYLINTKKASWKDIYRKLKEAKPNFSIGELVDSIDLAKNFVLTKEDWNEIYKTAQEESKAWERASLEDISDSL
;
A
#
# COMPACT_ATOMS: atom_id res chain seq x y z
N MET A 1 23.36 11.45 -12.50
CA MET A 1 22.83 10.72 -13.67
C MET A 1 22.90 9.22 -13.41
N GLU A 2 24.04 8.74 -12.91
CA GLU A 2 24.28 7.35 -12.50
C GLU A 2 23.31 6.85 -11.42
N ASP A 3 23.05 7.64 -10.37
CA ASP A 3 22.09 7.26 -9.30
C ASP A 3 20.65 7.10 -9.81
N LYS A 4 20.25 7.95 -10.77
CA LYS A 4 18.91 7.90 -11.38
C LYS A 4 18.69 6.62 -12.17
N ILE A 5 19.71 6.22 -12.93
CA ILE A 5 19.72 4.97 -13.70
C ILE A 5 19.67 3.78 -12.74
N LYS A 6 20.41 3.82 -11.64
CA LYS A 6 20.40 2.76 -10.62
C LYS A 6 19.02 2.61 -9.96
N GLU A 7 18.37 3.72 -9.60
CA GLU A 7 17.03 3.70 -8.96
C GLU A 7 15.98 3.07 -9.88
N ILE A 8 15.92 3.50 -11.15
CA ILE A 8 14.96 2.92 -12.11
C ILE A 8 15.30 1.48 -12.48
N SER A 9 16.60 1.12 -12.53
CA SER A 9 17.05 -0.26 -12.77
C SER A 9 16.59 -1.20 -11.65
N ARG A 10 16.71 -0.75 -10.39
CA ARG A 10 16.20 -1.45 -9.20
C ARG A 10 14.70 -1.66 -9.32
N LEU A 11 13.94 -0.61 -9.64
CA LEU A 11 12.49 -0.70 -9.75
C LEU A 11 12.03 -1.67 -10.86
N ILE A 12 12.68 -1.64 -12.01
CA ILE A 12 12.42 -2.59 -13.12
C ILE A 12 12.75 -4.02 -12.68
N ALA A 13 13.85 -4.23 -11.94
CA ALA A 13 14.21 -5.54 -11.42
C ALA A 13 13.14 -6.07 -10.44
N TYR A 14 12.65 -5.22 -9.53
CA TYR A 14 11.54 -5.58 -8.64
C TYR A 14 10.28 -5.97 -9.42
N ALA A 15 9.88 -5.14 -10.39
CA ALA A 15 8.71 -5.40 -11.21
C ALA A 15 8.82 -6.72 -12.01
N LYS A 16 10.01 -7.03 -12.56
CA LYS A 16 10.27 -8.31 -13.22
C LYS A 16 10.15 -9.49 -12.26
N ALA A 17 10.71 -9.38 -11.06
CA ALA A 17 10.63 -10.44 -10.05
C ALA A 17 9.21 -10.64 -9.46
N LEU A 18 8.34 -9.63 -9.60
CA LEU A 18 6.89 -9.72 -9.34
C LEU A 18 6.08 -10.19 -10.58
N ASN A 19 6.75 -10.59 -11.66
CA ASN A 19 6.13 -10.99 -12.93
C ASN A 19 5.21 -9.90 -13.55
N MET A 20 5.49 -8.62 -13.27
CA MET A 20 4.74 -7.51 -13.85
C MET A 20 5.16 -7.31 -15.31
N GLN A 21 4.18 -7.28 -16.21
CA GLN A 21 4.42 -6.91 -17.60
C GLN A 21 4.63 -5.39 -17.71
N LEU A 22 5.87 -4.99 -18.03
CA LEU A 22 6.24 -3.59 -18.18
C LEU A 22 6.23 -3.18 -19.65
N ASN A 23 5.25 -2.38 -20.05
CA ASN A 23 5.28 -1.64 -21.32
C ASN A 23 5.32 -0.13 -21.00
N ILE A 24 6.52 0.40 -20.72
CA ILE A 24 6.67 1.72 -20.08
C ILE A 24 6.34 2.89 -21.03
N LYS A 25 6.69 2.77 -22.32
CA LYS A 25 6.73 3.89 -23.26
C LYS A 25 5.37 4.54 -23.48
N ASP A 26 4.29 3.73 -23.52
CA ASP A 26 2.94 4.25 -23.83
C ASP A 26 1.81 3.71 -22.95
N ASN A 27 2.11 2.93 -21.90
CA ASN A 27 1.06 2.40 -21.02
C ASN A 27 0.94 3.17 -19.70
N PHE A 28 -0.17 3.90 -19.56
CA PHE A 28 -0.55 4.55 -18.30
C PHE A 28 -0.61 3.55 -17.13
N SER A 29 -1.18 2.36 -17.33
CA SER A 29 -1.27 1.31 -16.31
C SER A 29 0.11 0.88 -15.82
N THR A 30 1.08 0.72 -16.73
CA THR A 30 2.46 0.38 -16.34
C THR A 30 3.07 1.49 -15.48
N ARG A 31 2.97 2.76 -15.91
CA ARG A 31 3.50 3.90 -15.13
C ARG A 31 2.80 4.05 -13.78
N PHE A 32 1.48 3.85 -13.75
CA PHE A 32 0.70 3.83 -12.52
C PHE A 32 1.23 2.76 -11.55
N LYS A 33 1.41 1.52 -12.01
CA LYS A 33 1.91 0.43 -11.16
C LYS A 33 3.35 0.67 -10.70
N LEU A 34 4.22 1.21 -11.54
CA LEU A 34 5.59 1.56 -11.17
C LEU A 34 5.64 2.65 -10.09
N GLN A 35 4.83 3.71 -10.22
CA GLN A 35 4.67 4.72 -9.16
C GLN A 35 4.26 4.10 -7.82
N LYS A 36 3.34 3.13 -7.83
CA LYS A 36 2.92 2.44 -6.60
C LYS A 36 4.00 1.52 -6.08
N LEU A 37 4.68 0.80 -6.96
CA LEU A 37 5.74 -0.12 -6.56
C LEU A 37 6.87 0.64 -5.88
N SER A 38 7.31 1.77 -6.44
CA SER A 38 8.37 2.57 -5.84
C SER A 38 7.98 3.10 -4.46
N PHE A 39 6.77 3.67 -4.36
CA PHE A 39 6.23 4.14 -3.07
C PHE A 39 6.21 3.03 -2.00
N LEU A 40 5.69 1.84 -2.35
CA LEU A 40 5.59 0.71 -1.43
C LEU A 40 6.96 0.16 -1.04
N LEU A 41 7.91 0.08 -1.97
CA LEU A 41 9.28 -0.33 -1.67
C LEU A 41 9.95 0.64 -0.70
N ARG A 42 9.71 1.94 -0.83
CA ARG A 42 10.24 2.93 0.12
C ARG A 42 9.68 2.74 1.52
N ILE A 43 8.38 2.44 1.65
CA ILE A 43 7.79 2.08 2.95
C ILE A 43 8.47 0.85 3.53
N LEU A 44 8.60 -0.23 2.75
CA LEU A 44 9.21 -1.48 3.24
C LEU A 44 10.66 -1.28 3.70
N ASN A 45 11.44 -0.48 2.96
CA ASN A 45 12.83 -0.17 3.28
C ASN A 45 12.99 0.94 4.34
N ASN A 46 11.90 1.48 4.89
CA ASN A 46 11.93 2.67 5.76
C ASN A 46 12.69 3.86 5.12
N GLU A 47 12.61 3.99 3.80
CA GLU A 47 13.19 5.09 3.03
C GLU A 47 12.30 6.35 3.13
N ASP A 48 12.89 7.51 2.82
CA ASP A 48 12.16 8.77 2.79
C ASP A 48 11.12 8.82 1.65
N ILE A 49 9.90 9.22 1.99
CA ILE A 49 8.76 9.35 1.07
C ILE A 49 8.26 10.79 0.93
N ARG A 50 9.02 11.80 1.40
CA ARG A 50 8.62 13.22 1.36
C ARG A 50 8.43 13.78 -0.06
N ASP A 51 9.02 13.15 -1.07
CA ASP A 51 8.84 13.53 -2.47
C ASP A 51 7.52 13.03 -3.07
N PHE A 52 6.80 12.15 -2.36
CA PHE A 52 5.46 11.72 -2.76
C PHE A 52 4.39 12.68 -2.27
N ASN A 53 3.48 13.02 -3.18
CA ASN A 53 2.28 13.77 -2.89
C ASN A 53 1.04 12.97 -3.28
N LEU A 54 -0.08 13.21 -2.59
CA LEU A 54 -1.35 12.59 -2.98
C LEU A 54 -1.91 13.31 -4.21
N TYR A 55 -2.05 12.58 -5.31
CA TYR A 55 -2.62 13.08 -6.56
C TYR A 55 -3.87 12.26 -6.95
N THR A 56 -4.47 12.56 -8.11
CA THR A 56 -5.72 11.93 -8.59
C THR A 56 -5.72 10.42 -8.43
N HIS A 57 -4.59 9.77 -8.72
CA HIS A 57 -4.43 8.31 -8.66
C HIS A 57 -3.65 7.83 -7.44
N GLY A 58 -3.68 8.55 -6.32
CA GLY A 58 -2.98 8.19 -5.08
C GLY A 58 -1.57 8.76 -5.01
N PRO A 59 -0.66 8.18 -4.20
CA PRO A 59 0.69 8.71 -4.00
C PRO A 59 1.49 8.75 -5.30
N TYR A 60 2.11 9.88 -5.57
CA TYR A 60 2.80 10.15 -6.82
C TYR A 60 4.06 10.99 -6.58
N SER A 61 5.17 10.58 -7.17
CA SER A 61 6.41 11.36 -7.21
C SER A 61 6.60 11.91 -8.64
N PRO A 62 6.51 13.24 -8.85
CA PRO A 62 6.82 13.88 -10.14
C PRO A 62 8.25 13.59 -10.60
N TYR A 63 9.16 13.47 -9.64
CA TYR A 63 10.56 13.13 -9.88
C TYR A 63 10.67 11.75 -10.54
N GLU A 64 10.06 10.73 -9.94
CA GLU A 64 10.06 9.38 -10.51
C GLU A 64 9.32 9.29 -11.84
N ALA A 65 8.23 10.04 -11.99
CA ALA A 65 7.50 10.08 -13.25
C ALA A 65 8.38 10.53 -14.41
N THR A 66 9.25 11.52 -14.15
CA THR A 66 10.23 11.99 -15.12
C THR A 66 11.16 10.85 -15.56
N LEU A 67 11.60 10.00 -14.62
CA LEU A 67 12.44 8.85 -14.94
C LEU A 67 11.72 7.86 -15.88
N TYR A 68 10.42 7.62 -15.68
CA TYR A 68 9.64 6.71 -16.52
C TYR A 68 9.44 7.22 -17.95
N TYR A 69 9.45 8.53 -18.15
CA TYR A 69 9.39 9.13 -19.50
C TYR A 69 10.76 9.21 -20.17
N MET A 70 11.84 9.31 -19.38
CA MET A 70 13.20 9.45 -19.90
C MET A 70 13.84 8.11 -20.30
N TYR A 71 13.40 6.99 -19.74
CA TYR A 71 14.01 5.68 -19.99
C TYR A 71 12.97 4.63 -20.38
N SER A 72 13.21 3.90 -21.47
CA SER A 72 12.44 2.69 -21.77
C SER A 72 12.96 1.49 -20.97
N ALA A 73 12.07 0.54 -20.63
CA ALA A 73 12.47 -0.71 -19.96
C ALA A 73 13.51 -1.53 -20.75
N GLU A 74 13.59 -1.27 -22.06
CA GLU A 74 14.47 -1.93 -23.02
C GLU A 74 15.89 -1.36 -23.01
N GLU A 75 16.04 -0.07 -22.67
CA GLU A 75 17.33 0.61 -22.55
C GLU A 75 18.01 0.36 -21.20
N ILE A 76 17.25 -0.10 -20.20
CA ILE A 76 17.75 -0.35 -18.85
C ILE A 76 17.97 -1.84 -18.66
N THR A 77 19.25 -2.24 -18.62
CA THR A 77 19.61 -3.57 -18.14
C THR A 77 19.19 -3.68 -16.67
N ALA A 78 18.16 -4.49 -16.40
CA ALA A 78 17.74 -4.76 -15.03
C ALA A 78 18.91 -5.39 -14.28
N GLN A 79 19.37 -4.75 -13.20
CA GLN A 79 20.31 -5.37 -12.29
C GLN A 79 19.64 -6.59 -11.63
N SER A 80 20.43 -7.60 -11.25
CA SER A 80 19.89 -8.64 -10.38
C SER A 80 19.45 -7.99 -9.06
N CYS A 81 18.19 -8.18 -8.70
CA CYS A 81 17.67 -7.73 -7.42
C CYS A 81 17.23 -8.96 -6.63
N GLU A 82 17.84 -9.14 -5.45
CA GLU A 82 17.29 -10.05 -4.46
C GLU A 82 16.15 -9.32 -3.74
N ILE A 83 14.93 -9.78 -3.97
CA ILE A 83 13.78 -9.38 -3.17
C ILE A 83 13.72 -10.30 -1.97
N ILE A 84 13.68 -9.73 -0.76
CA ILE A 84 13.39 -10.48 0.47
C ILE A 84 12.00 -11.12 0.33
N ASP A 85 11.87 -12.42 0.60
CA ASP A 85 10.62 -13.15 0.36
C ASP A 85 9.39 -12.49 1.00
N GLU A 86 9.53 -11.95 2.21
CA GLU A 86 8.45 -11.19 2.87
C GLU A 86 7.98 -9.98 2.06
N TYR A 87 8.90 -9.21 1.46
CA TYR A 87 8.55 -8.08 0.61
C TYR A 87 7.85 -8.58 -0.65
N LYS A 88 8.32 -9.68 -1.22
CA LYS A 88 7.73 -10.30 -2.40
C LYS A 88 6.29 -10.72 -2.13
N GLU A 89 6.02 -11.34 -1.00
CA GLU A 89 4.66 -11.73 -0.58
C GLU A 89 3.74 -10.52 -0.42
N LYS A 90 4.19 -9.50 0.33
CA LYS A 90 3.43 -8.26 0.55
C LYS A 90 3.14 -7.53 -0.76
N LEU A 91 4.13 -7.39 -1.63
CA LEU A 91 3.98 -6.74 -2.93
C LEU A 91 3.09 -7.57 -3.87
N ASN A 92 3.22 -8.90 -3.89
CA ASN A 92 2.34 -9.77 -4.69
C ASN A 92 0.89 -9.68 -4.23
N ALA A 93 0.63 -9.63 -2.92
CA ALA A 93 -0.73 -9.43 -2.41
C ALA A 93 -1.35 -8.14 -2.94
N VAL A 94 -0.55 -7.08 -3.12
CA VAL A 94 -1.00 -5.81 -3.68
C VAL A 94 -1.15 -5.86 -5.21
N PHE A 95 -0.14 -6.34 -5.94
CA PHE A 95 -0.14 -6.26 -7.40
C PHE A 95 -0.90 -7.40 -8.11
N SER A 96 -1.29 -8.45 -7.38
CA SER A 96 -2.22 -9.49 -7.87
C SER A 96 -3.69 -9.04 -7.86
N GLN A 97 -4.00 -7.88 -7.27
CA GLN A 97 -5.37 -7.36 -7.25
C GLN A 97 -5.89 -7.14 -8.66
N LYS A 98 -7.09 -7.67 -8.92
CA LYS A 98 -7.74 -7.59 -10.23
C LYS A 98 -8.01 -6.15 -10.66
N TYR A 99 -8.32 -5.28 -9.70
CA TYR A 99 -8.72 -3.90 -9.96
C TYR A 99 -7.66 -2.92 -9.49
N GLU A 100 -7.20 -2.05 -10.38
CA GLU A 100 -6.18 -1.03 -10.08
C GLU A 100 -6.61 -0.06 -8.98
N LYS A 101 -7.92 0.14 -8.79
CA LYS A 101 -8.45 0.93 -7.69
C LYS A 101 -8.06 0.39 -6.32
N ILE A 102 -7.95 -0.93 -6.15
CA ILE A 102 -7.52 -1.51 -4.87
C ILE A 102 -6.04 -1.22 -4.61
N ILE A 103 -5.21 -1.30 -5.65
CA ILE A 103 -3.80 -0.90 -5.60
C ILE A 103 -3.68 0.59 -5.23
N GLU A 104 -4.47 1.44 -5.89
CA GLU A 104 -4.54 2.89 -5.65
C GLU A 104 -4.96 3.21 -4.21
N GLY A 105 -6.05 2.58 -3.75
CA GLY A 105 -6.59 2.78 -2.42
C GLY A 105 -5.63 2.32 -1.34
N THR A 106 -5.02 1.14 -1.51
CA THR A 106 -4.01 0.60 -0.59
C THR A 106 -2.83 1.56 -0.44
N ALA A 107 -2.25 2.02 -1.56
CA ALA A 107 -1.17 2.99 -1.51
C ALA A 107 -1.62 4.32 -0.87
N THR A 108 -2.85 4.76 -1.14
CA THR A 108 -3.42 5.98 -0.54
C THR A 108 -3.55 5.85 0.98
N VAL A 109 -4.04 4.73 1.49
CA VAL A 109 -4.12 4.44 2.93
C VAL A 109 -2.74 4.55 3.56
N LEU A 110 -1.75 3.87 2.97
CA LEU A 110 -0.38 3.87 3.47
C LEU A 110 0.25 5.26 3.48
N TYR A 111 -0.06 6.09 2.49
CA TYR A 111 0.35 7.51 2.49
C TYR A 111 -0.32 8.32 3.59
N LEU A 112 -1.63 8.14 3.80
CA LEU A 112 -2.35 8.85 4.86
C LEU A 112 -1.77 8.51 6.24
N ILE A 113 -1.38 7.26 6.47
CA ILE A 113 -0.76 6.81 7.72
C ILE A 113 0.66 7.38 7.85
N ASN A 114 1.52 7.14 6.86
CA ASN A 114 2.93 7.48 6.99
C ASN A 114 3.21 8.99 6.93
N THR A 115 2.48 9.71 6.07
CA THR A 115 2.73 11.13 5.79
C THR A 115 1.78 12.04 6.53
N LYS A 116 0.49 11.68 6.62
CA LYS A 116 -0.54 12.50 7.29
C LYS A 116 -0.83 12.07 8.73
N LYS A 117 -0.11 11.05 9.23
CA LYS A 117 -0.25 10.50 10.59
C LYS A 117 -1.70 10.16 10.93
N ALA A 118 -2.46 9.68 9.94
CA ALA A 118 -3.82 9.24 10.13
C ALA A 118 -3.86 8.01 11.04
N SER A 119 -4.83 7.98 11.96
CA SER A 119 -5.13 6.80 12.76
C SER A 119 -5.92 5.77 11.95
N TRP A 120 -5.81 4.49 12.31
CA TRP A 120 -6.65 3.43 11.73
C TRP A 120 -8.16 3.67 12.00
N LYS A 121 -8.51 4.35 13.09
CA LYS A 121 -9.90 4.70 13.42
C LYS A 121 -10.50 5.70 12.43
N ASP A 122 -9.71 6.64 11.94
CA ASP A 122 -10.15 7.67 10.99
C ASP A 122 -9.90 7.29 9.52
N ILE A 123 -9.24 6.17 9.26
CA ILE A 123 -8.70 5.88 7.92
C ILE A 123 -9.79 5.73 6.88
N TYR A 124 -10.92 5.12 7.24
CA TYR A 124 -12.05 4.92 6.33
C TYR A 124 -12.58 6.27 5.83
N ARG A 125 -12.83 7.20 6.76
CA ARG A 125 -13.31 8.54 6.44
C ARG A 125 -12.31 9.29 5.57
N LYS A 126 -11.02 9.30 5.94
CA LYS A 126 -9.97 9.98 5.18
C LYS A 126 -9.77 9.39 3.78
N LEU A 127 -9.86 8.07 3.65
CA LEU A 127 -9.81 7.42 2.34
C LEU A 127 -11.04 7.79 1.51
N LYS A 128 -12.24 7.81 2.10
CA LYS A 128 -13.46 8.23 1.40
C LYS A 128 -13.38 9.69 0.93
N GLU A 129 -12.82 10.58 1.74
CA GLU A 129 -12.56 11.98 1.37
C GLU A 129 -11.58 12.07 0.20
N ALA A 130 -10.51 11.27 0.21
CA ALA A 130 -9.51 11.23 -0.87
C ALA A 130 -10.02 10.54 -2.15
N LYS A 131 -10.93 9.58 -2.01
CA LYS A 131 -11.46 8.70 -3.06
C LYS A 131 -12.99 8.64 -3.00
N PRO A 132 -13.69 9.77 -3.26
CA PRO A 132 -15.15 9.84 -3.11
C PRO A 132 -15.90 8.91 -4.08
N ASN A 133 -15.27 8.58 -5.20
CA ASN A 133 -15.78 7.69 -6.24
C ASN A 133 -15.58 6.19 -5.93
N PHE A 134 -14.86 5.82 -4.86
CA PHE A 134 -14.72 4.42 -4.48
C PHE A 134 -16.00 3.92 -3.81
N SER A 135 -16.40 2.70 -4.17
CA SER A 135 -17.48 1.98 -3.49
C SER A 135 -17.06 1.56 -2.07
N ILE A 136 -18.01 1.19 -1.23
CA ILE A 136 -17.72 0.72 0.14
C ILE A 136 -16.79 -0.49 0.11
N GLY A 137 -17.04 -1.46 -0.78
CA GLY A 137 -16.17 -2.63 -0.93
C GLY A 137 -14.75 -2.25 -1.32
N GLU A 138 -14.59 -1.36 -2.31
CA GLU A 138 -13.26 -0.89 -2.73
C GLU A 138 -12.50 -0.19 -1.59
N LEU A 139 -13.19 0.55 -0.71
CA LEU A 139 -12.59 1.18 0.46
C LEU A 139 -12.14 0.16 1.50
N VAL A 140 -13.01 -0.80 1.83
CA VAL A 140 -12.73 -1.85 2.82
C VAL A 140 -11.57 -2.71 2.36
N ASP A 141 -11.62 -3.22 1.13
CA ASP A 141 -10.57 -4.07 0.55
C ASP A 141 -9.21 -3.35 0.55
N SER A 142 -9.20 -2.06 0.22
CA SER A 142 -7.99 -1.23 0.24
C SER A 142 -7.40 -1.05 1.65
N ILE A 143 -8.26 -0.88 2.66
CA ILE A 143 -7.84 -0.70 4.05
C ILE A 143 -7.30 -2.01 4.61
N ASP A 144 -8.00 -3.11 4.36
CA ASP A 144 -7.60 -4.43 4.87
C ASP A 144 -6.30 -4.89 4.22
N LEU A 145 -6.14 -4.67 2.92
CA LEU A 145 -4.89 -4.94 2.24
C LEU A 145 -3.75 -4.05 2.75
N ALA A 146 -4.01 -2.78 3.05
CA ALA A 146 -3.01 -1.89 3.65
C ALA A 146 -2.61 -2.32 5.06
N LYS A 147 -3.55 -2.79 5.88
CA LYS A 147 -3.24 -3.39 7.20
C LYS A 147 -2.34 -4.62 7.02
N ASN A 148 -2.71 -5.54 6.15
CA ASN A 148 -1.91 -6.75 5.88
C ASN A 148 -0.52 -6.43 5.31
N PHE A 149 -0.36 -5.28 4.67
CA PHE A 149 0.94 -4.83 4.16
C PHE A 149 1.89 -4.40 5.28
N VAL A 150 1.40 -3.75 6.34
CA VAL A 150 2.26 -3.18 7.42
C VAL A 150 2.24 -3.97 8.71
N LEU A 151 1.14 -4.67 9.00
CA LEU A 151 0.99 -5.46 10.22
C LEU A 151 1.65 -6.82 10.04
N THR A 152 2.40 -7.21 11.06
CA THR A 152 2.96 -8.55 11.23
C THR A 152 1.89 -9.51 11.77
N LYS A 153 2.23 -10.81 11.81
CA LYS A 153 1.34 -11.80 12.46
C LYS A 153 1.18 -11.51 13.95
N GLU A 154 2.24 -11.02 14.58
CA GLU A 154 2.28 -10.63 15.97
C GLU A 154 1.33 -9.47 16.25
N ASP A 155 1.33 -8.43 15.39
CA ASP A 155 0.41 -7.30 15.50
C ASP A 155 -1.05 -7.76 15.40
N TRP A 156 -1.36 -8.68 14.47
CA TRP A 156 -2.69 -9.25 14.35
C TRP A 156 -3.09 -10.03 15.60
N ASN A 157 -2.20 -10.86 16.15
CA ASN A 157 -2.46 -11.63 17.37
C ASN A 157 -2.80 -10.71 18.55
N GLU A 158 -2.10 -9.59 18.69
CA GLU A 158 -2.39 -8.58 19.71
C GLU A 158 -3.76 -7.94 19.50
N ILE A 159 -4.07 -7.50 18.27
CA ILE A 159 -5.39 -6.95 17.92
C ILE A 159 -6.52 -7.94 18.25
N TYR A 160 -6.37 -9.21 17.86
CA TYR A 160 -7.36 -10.25 18.15
C TYR A 160 -7.53 -10.47 19.65
N LYS A 161 -6.44 -10.49 20.41
CA LYS A 161 -6.48 -10.65 21.86
C LYS A 161 -7.24 -9.49 22.51
N THR A 162 -6.93 -8.25 22.15
CA THR A 162 -7.64 -7.07 22.68
C THR A 162 -9.12 -7.10 22.32
N ALA A 163 -9.47 -7.45 21.08
CA ALA A 163 -10.87 -7.54 20.66
C ALA A 163 -11.64 -8.62 21.44
N GLN A 164 -11.01 -9.76 21.76
CA GLN A 164 -11.61 -10.78 22.60
C GLN A 164 -11.82 -10.31 24.05
N GLU A 165 -10.87 -9.56 24.60
CA GLU A 165 -10.98 -8.98 25.94
C GLU A 165 -12.11 -7.96 26.02
N GLU A 166 -12.23 -7.08 25.01
CA GLU A 166 -13.34 -6.13 24.88
C GLU A 166 -14.69 -6.84 24.75
N SER A 167 -14.82 -7.83 23.86
CA SER A 167 -16.06 -8.61 23.70
C SER A 167 -16.51 -9.25 25.01
N LYS A 168 -15.58 -9.87 25.74
CA LYS A 168 -15.86 -10.45 27.07
C LYS A 168 -16.25 -9.40 28.12
N ALA A 169 -15.77 -8.17 28.00
CA ALA A 169 -16.16 -7.08 28.88
C ALA A 169 -17.60 -6.62 28.60
N TRP A 170 -17.95 -6.47 27.32
CA TRP A 170 -19.33 -6.16 26.91
C TRP A 170 -20.32 -7.26 27.30
N GLU A 171 -19.95 -8.53 27.12
CA GLU A 171 -20.77 -9.67 27.54
C GLU A 171 -21.01 -9.65 29.06
N ARG A 172 -19.97 -9.42 29.88
CA ARG A 172 -20.11 -9.30 31.34
C ARG A 172 -21.00 -8.14 31.75
N ALA A 173 -20.78 -6.95 31.19
CA ALA A 173 -21.61 -5.78 31.47
C ALA A 173 -23.08 -6.01 31.09
N SER A 174 -23.34 -6.69 29.97
CA SER A 174 -24.71 -7.03 29.56
C SER A 174 -25.41 -8.01 30.52
N LEU A 175 -24.66 -8.92 31.15
CA LEU A 175 -25.20 -9.88 32.11
C LEU A 175 -25.46 -9.23 33.49
N GLU A 176 -24.61 -8.29 33.90
CA GLU A 176 -24.79 -7.51 35.13
C GLU A 176 -26.01 -6.57 35.03
N ASP A 177 -26.20 -5.88 33.90
CA ASP A 177 -27.38 -5.05 33.63
C ASP A 177 -28.69 -5.85 33.69
N ILE A 178 -28.68 -7.11 33.22
CA ILE A 178 -29.84 -8.01 33.29
C ILE A 178 -30.09 -8.48 34.73
N SER A 179 -29.06 -8.66 35.55
CA SER A 179 -29.22 -9.07 36.94
C SER A 179 -29.69 -7.94 37.87
N ASP A 180 -29.35 -6.70 37.56
CA ASP A 180 -29.76 -5.51 38.35
C ASP A 180 -31.18 -5.01 38.00
N SER A 181 -31.81 -5.58 36.97
CA SER A 181 -33.17 -5.25 36.51
C SER A 181 -34.24 -6.30 36.86
N LEU A 182 -33.88 -7.33 37.64
CA LEU A 182 -34.76 -8.35 38.22
C LEU A 182 -34.95 -8.16 39.73
#